data_AF-A0AAQ3JNG1-F1
#
_entry.id   AF-A0AAQ3JNG1-F1
#
_cell.length_a   1.000
_cell.length_b   1.000
_cell.length_c   1.000
_cell.angle_alpha   90.00
_cell.angle_beta   90.00
_cell.angle_gamma   90.00
#
_symmetry.space_group_name_H-M   'P 1'
#
loop_
_entity.id
_entity.type
_entity.pdbx_description
1 polymer ?
#
loop_
_entity_poly.entity_id
_entity_poly.type
_entity_poly.pdbx_seq_one_letter_code
_entity_poly.pdbx_strand_id
1 'polypeptide(L)'
;MELESFSYSVERQREFNCLVRWLDEARPLACQLESRTVVQFRGLDTVKFLQGLLTNDVWRLAAQDIPAGGSDSQTPYVPTPNLNHRNTPPLYAALVTPQGRFLYDLFLYRPPGANEKLNWSGSGPGSNDSEEPFTLFADVDVVVVDELLHCFKK
;
A
#
# COMPACT_ATOMS: atom_id res chain seq x y z
N MET A 1 4.18 -23.97 -39.37
CA MET A 1 3.21 -23.13 -38.62
C MET A 1 3.88 -22.64 -37.32
N GLU A 2 5.11 -22.12 -37.39
CA GLU A 2 5.93 -21.78 -36.20
C GLU A 2 6.60 -20.39 -36.29
N LEU A 3 6.50 -19.69 -37.42
CA LEU A 3 7.21 -18.41 -37.63
C LEU A 3 6.40 -17.18 -37.17
N GLU A 4 5.06 -17.27 -37.13
CA GLU A 4 4.21 -16.15 -36.67
C GLU A 4 4.26 -15.95 -35.14
N SER A 5 4.41 -17.04 -34.38
CA SER A 5 4.50 -16.98 -32.90
C SER A 5 5.79 -16.29 -32.44
N PHE A 6 6.90 -16.49 -33.17
CA PHE A 6 8.19 -15.90 -32.82
C PHE A 6 8.23 -14.38 -33.09
N SER A 7 7.62 -13.92 -34.20
CA SER A 7 7.51 -12.48 -34.49
C SER A 7 6.67 -11.77 -33.43
N TYR A 8 5.53 -12.35 -33.04
CA TYR A 8 4.63 -11.77 -32.04
C TYR A 8 5.30 -11.60 -30.66
N SER A 9 6.20 -12.51 -30.31
CA SER A 9 6.96 -12.42 -29.05
C SER A 9 8.07 -11.35 -29.10
N VAL A 10 8.75 -11.21 -30.25
CA VAL A 10 9.82 -10.22 -30.43
C VAL A 10 9.28 -8.79 -30.53
N GLU A 11 8.15 -8.57 -31.22
CA GLU A 11 7.46 -7.27 -31.27
C GLU A 11 7.07 -6.80 -29.86
N ARG A 12 6.47 -7.69 -29.06
CA ARG A 12 6.06 -7.39 -27.68
C ARG A 12 7.26 -7.09 -26.78
N GLN A 13 8.38 -7.79 -26.97
CA GLN A 13 9.63 -7.55 -26.25
C GLN A 13 10.23 -6.17 -26.61
N ARG A 14 10.11 -5.73 -27.88
CA ARG A 14 10.57 -4.41 -28.34
C ARG A 14 9.69 -3.28 -27.82
N GLU A 15 8.37 -3.44 -27.85
CA GLU A 15 7.43 -2.47 -27.27
C GLU A 15 7.64 -2.31 -25.77
N PHE A 16 7.83 -3.41 -25.04
CA PHE A 16 8.15 -3.38 -23.61
C PHE A 16 9.49 -2.67 -23.34
N ASN A 17 10.54 -2.99 -24.10
CA ASN A 17 11.85 -2.33 -23.95
C ASN A 17 11.83 -0.83 -24.32
N CYS A 18 10.97 -0.42 -25.25
CA CYS A 18 10.79 0.99 -25.61
C CYS A 18 10.07 1.76 -24.49
N LEU A 19 9.06 1.13 -23.87
CA LEU A 19 8.32 1.69 -22.75
C LEU A 19 9.21 1.83 -21.49
N VAL A 20 10.05 0.82 -21.23
CA VAL A 20 11.02 0.84 -20.13
C VAL A 20 12.06 1.95 -20.31
N ARG A 21 12.55 2.18 -21.54
CA ARG A 21 13.45 3.32 -21.84
C ARG A 21 12.80 4.68 -21.66
N TRP A 22 11.53 4.83 -22.03
CA TRP A 22 10.79 6.08 -21.80
C TRP A 22 10.62 6.39 -20.31
N LEU A 23 10.45 5.38 -19.47
CA LEU A 23 10.38 5.55 -18.01
C LEU A 23 11.71 6.01 -17.39
N ASP A 24 12.85 5.59 -17.94
CA ASP A 24 14.18 6.02 -17.47
C ASP A 24 14.48 7.50 -17.81
N GLU A 25 13.91 8.03 -18.91
CA GLU A 25 14.08 9.42 -19.33
C GLU A 25 12.95 10.35 -18.85
N ALA A 26 11.80 9.77 -18.47
CA ALA A 26 10.65 10.53 -18.00
C ALA A 26 10.95 11.16 -16.63
N ARG A 27 10.76 12.48 -16.55
CA ARG A 27 10.70 13.16 -15.26
C ARG A 27 9.43 12.72 -14.51
N PRO A 28 9.47 12.63 -13.17
CA PRO A 28 8.26 12.34 -12.39
C PRO A 28 7.12 13.29 -12.76
N LEU A 29 5.99 12.72 -13.14
CA LEU A 29 4.75 13.45 -13.36
C LEU A 29 3.82 13.15 -12.19
N ALA A 30 3.22 14.21 -11.64
CA ALA A 30 2.21 14.10 -10.61
C ALA A 30 0.88 14.59 -11.17
N CYS A 31 -0.18 13.81 -10.94
CA CYS A 31 -1.55 14.22 -11.19
C CYS A 31 -2.39 13.97 -9.93
N GLN A 32 -3.38 14.82 -9.73
CA GLN A 32 -4.37 14.62 -8.68
C GLN A 32 -5.47 13.69 -9.20
N LEU A 33 -5.78 12.65 -8.43
CA LEU A 33 -6.88 11.74 -8.74
C LEU A 33 -8.17 12.22 -8.06
N GLU A 34 -8.92 13.08 -8.73
CA GLU A 34 -10.18 13.64 -8.18
C GLU A 34 -11.28 12.58 -7.98
N SER A 35 -11.20 11.47 -8.71
CA SER A 35 -12.12 10.34 -8.59
C SER A 35 -11.79 9.40 -7.43
N ARG A 36 -10.68 9.63 -6.70
CA ARG A 36 -10.24 8.77 -5.61
C ARG A 36 -10.22 9.54 -4.31
N THR A 37 -10.52 8.84 -3.22
CA THR A 37 -10.43 9.36 -1.87
C THR A 37 -9.91 8.30 -0.91
N VAL A 38 -9.50 8.73 0.28
CA VAL A 38 -8.88 7.85 1.27
C VAL A 38 -9.80 7.67 2.47
N VAL A 39 -10.07 6.42 2.81
CA VAL A 39 -10.80 6.03 4.03
C VAL A 39 -9.82 5.48 5.05
N GLN A 40 -10.04 5.83 6.32
CA GLN A 40 -9.24 5.35 7.44
C GLN A 40 -10.00 4.27 8.23
N PHE A 41 -9.36 3.12 8.40
CA PHE A 41 -9.79 2.07 9.33
C PHE A 41 -8.98 2.16 10.62
N ARG A 42 -9.66 2.08 11.76
CA ARG A 42 -9.08 2.08 13.10
C ARG A 42 -9.74 1.03 13.97
N GLY A 43 -8.94 0.38 14.80
CA GLY A 43 -9.42 -0.56 15.82
C GLY A 43 -8.62 -1.86 15.84
N LEU A 44 -8.66 -2.54 16.99
CA LEU A 44 -7.86 -3.75 17.27
C LEU A 44 -8.18 -4.93 16.33
N ASP A 45 -9.41 -5.03 15.85
CA ASP A 45 -9.85 -6.13 14.97
C ASP A 45 -9.90 -5.75 13.48
N THR A 46 -9.38 -4.58 13.09
CA THR A 46 -9.39 -4.10 11.69
C THR A 46 -8.86 -5.14 10.72
N VAL A 47 -7.73 -5.77 11.06
CA VAL A 47 -7.09 -6.77 10.19
C VAL A 47 -7.98 -7.99 10.02
N LYS A 48 -8.53 -8.52 11.12
CA LYS A 48 -9.42 -9.70 11.07
C LYS A 48 -10.70 -9.41 10.30
N PHE A 49 -11.28 -8.23 10.51
CA PHE A 49 -12.48 -7.78 9.82
C PHE A 49 -12.25 -7.69 8.30
N LEU A 50 -11.20 -6.97 7.88
CA LEU A 50 -10.89 -6.80 6.46
C LEU A 50 -10.46 -8.10 5.79
N GLN A 51 -9.76 -8.98 6.52
CA GLN A 51 -9.35 -10.29 6.00
C GLN A 51 -10.55 -11.18 5.61
N GLY A 52 -11.69 -11.02 6.28
CA GLY A 52 -12.91 -11.75 5.96
C GLY A 52 -13.72 -11.18 4.79
N LEU A 53 -13.40 -9.95 4.37
CA LEU A 53 -14.15 -9.21 3.34
C LEU A 53 -13.39 -9.02 2.04
N LEU A 54 -12.06 -9.02 2.11
CA LEU A 54 -11.19 -8.69 0.99
C LEU A 54 -10.54 -9.92 0.37
N THR A 55 -10.25 -9.85 -0.92
CA THR A 55 -9.65 -10.96 -1.67
C THR A 55 -8.18 -11.23 -1.33
N ASN A 56 -7.45 -10.20 -0.87
CA ASN A 56 -6.00 -10.28 -0.66
C ASN A 56 -5.65 -10.28 0.83
N ASP A 57 -4.50 -10.89 1.15
CA ASP A 57 -4.01 -11.07 2.52
C ASP A 57 -3.57 -9.73 3.16
N VAL A 58 -4.44 -9.19 4.01
CA VAL A 58 -4.26 -7.93 4.73
C VAL A 58 -3.27 -8.10 5.89
N TRP A 59 -3.02 -9.32 6.37
CA TRP A 59 -2.07 -9.57 7.47
C TRP A 59 -0.65 -9.11 7.12
N ARG A 60 -0.32 -9.09 5.82
CA ARG A 60 0.95 -8.57 5.30
C ARG A 60 1.19 -7.11 5.66
N LEU A 61 0.14 -6.32 5.84
CA LEU A 61 0.19 -4.92 6.25
C LEU A 61 0.24 -4.75 7.78
N ALA A 62 -0.01 -5.81 8.55
CA ALA A 62 0.01 -5.80 10.01
C ALA A 62 1.29 -6.40 10.61
N ALA A 63 1.89 -7.39 9.93
CA ALA A 63 3.06 -8.12 10.41
C ALA A 63 4.31 -7.27 10.64
N GLN A 64 4.36 -6.02 10.16
CA GLN A 64 5.50 -5.12 10.33
C GLN A 64 5.41 -4.21 11.57
N ASP A 65 4.36 -4.29 12.39
CA ASP A 65 4.34 -3.63 13.71
C ASP A 65 5.13 -4.44 14.76
N ILE A 66 5.54 -5.65 14.42
CA ILE A 66 6.51 -6.40 15.21
C ILE A 66 7.87 -5.77 14.87
N PRO A 67 8.51 -5.03 15.79
CA PRO A 67 9.90 -4.64 15.58
C PRO A 67 10.65 -5.93 15.28
N ALA A 68 11.58 -5.91 14.33
CA ALA A 68 12.49 -7.02 14.09
C ALA A 68 13.36 -7.24 15.35
N GLY A 69 12.75 -7.76 16.42
CA GLY A 69 13.33 -8.20 17.67
C GLY A 69 13.87 -9.58 17.45
N GLY A 70 14.97 -9.62 16.71
CA GLY A 70 15.79 -10.79 16.44
C GLY A 70 17.23 -10.38 16.16
N SER A 71 17.72 -9.31 16.80
CA SER A 71 19.15 -9.11 17.09
C SER A 71 19.27 -7.91 18.01
N ASP A 72 19.71 -8.16 19.24
CA ASP A 72 20.34 -7.18 20.11
C ASP A 72 21.33 -6.33 19.30
N SER A 73 21.02 -5.05 19.10
CA SER A 73 21.99 -3.97 19.10
C SER A 73 21.23 -2.66 18.98
N GLN A 74 21.07 -2.03 20.13
CA GLN A 74 20.67 -0.64 20.30
C GLN A 74 21.72 0.24 19.62
N THR A 75 21.64 0.37 18.30
CA THR A 75 22.43 1.34 17.54
C THR A 75 21.61 2.63 17.44
N PRO A 76 22.19 3.79 17.79
CA PRO A 76 21.51 5.06 17.61
C PRO A 76 21.18 5.22 16.13
N TYR A 77 19.89 5.38 15.84
CA TYR A 77 19.36 5.58 14.50
C TYR A 77 19.93 6.89 13.93
N VAL A 78 21.02 6.77 13.17
CA VAL A 78 21.47 7.83 12.28
C VAL A 78 20.71 7.60 10.96
N PRO A 79 19.84 8.52 10.51
CA PRO A 79 19.17 8.39 9.24
C PRO A 79 20.19 8.64 8.14
N THR A 80 20.96 7.60 7.77
CA THR A 80 21.72 7.62 6.54
C THR A 80 20.71 7.52 5.40
N PRO A 81 20.68 8.47 4.44
CA PRO A 81 19.66 8.53 3.38
C PRO A 81 19.63 7.32 2.44
N ASN A 82 20.55 6.36 2.60
CA ASN A 82 20.67 5.14 1.81
C ASN A 82 20.10 3.91 2.52
N LEU A 83 19.53 4.05 3.72
CA LEU A 83 18.86 2.92 4.38
C LEU A 83 17.49 2.74 3.73
N ASN A 84 17.27 1.60 3.07
CA ASN A 84 15.98 1.25 2.49
C ASN A 84 14.93 1.21 3.61
N HIS A 85 14.14 2.28 3.75
CA HIS A 85 12.90 2.23 4.51
C HIS A 85 12.03 1.16 3.86
N ARG A 86 11.93 0.00 4.51
CA ARG A 86 11.14 -1.14 4.06
C ARG A 86 9.67 -0.84 4.31
N ASN A 87 9.13 0.18 3.66
CA ASN A 87 7.69 0.41 3.69
C ASN A 87 7.02 -0.79 3.02
N THR A 88 5.98 -1.33 3.66
CA THR A 88 5.17 -2.36 2.97
C THR A 88 4.60 -1.71 1.71
N PRO A 89 4.78 -2.32 0.53
CA PRO A 89 4.14 -1.80 -0.67
C PRO A 89 2.62 -1.79 -0.48
N PRO A 90 1.91 -0.82 -1.08
CA PRO A 90 0.46 -0.83 -1.09
C PRO A 90 -0.09 -2.16 -1.63
N LEU A 91 -1.16 -2.64 -1.00
CA LEU A 91 -1.85 -3.87 -1.36
C LEU A 91 -3.13 -3.53 -2.11
N TYR A 92 -3.18 -3.87 -3.39
CA TYR A 92 -4.46 -3.91 -4.11
C TYR A 92 -5.35 -5.01 -3.50
N ALA A 93 -6.63 -4.77 -3.33
CA ALA A 93 -7.60 -5.75 -2.86
C ALA A 93 -8.99 -5.44 -3.39
N ALA A 94 -9.85 -6.45 -3.49
CA ALA A 94 -11.24 -6.28 -3.87
C ALA A 94 -12.17 -6.61 -2.70
N LEU A 95 -13.22 -5.81 -2.52
CA LEU A 95 -14.35 -6.15 -1.66
C LEU A 95 -15.28 -7.10 -2.41
N VAL A 96 -15.67 -8.20 -1.76
CA VAL A 96 -16.54 -9.21 -2.36
C VAL A 96 -17.84 -9.41 -1.56
N THR A 97 -18.91 -9.75 -2.27
CA THR A 97 -20.14 -10.23 -1.63
C THR A 97 -19.95 -11.64 -1.06
N PRO A 98 -20.84 -12.11 -0.16
CA PRO A 98 -20.84 -13.50 0.28
C PRO A 98 -21.02 -14.52 -0.86
N GLN A 99 -21.58 -14.10 -2.01
CA GLN A 99 -21.69 -14.93 -3.21
C GLN A 99 -20.42 -14.90 -4.08
N GLY A 100 -19.36 -14.22 -3.64
CA GLY A 100 -18.09 -14.09 -4.37
C GLY A 100 -18.13 -13.10 -5.54
N ARG A 101 -19.10 -12.17 -5.58
CA ARG A 101 -19.15 -11.12 -6.60
C ARG A 101 -18.28 -9.94 -6.20
N PHE A 102 -17.52 -9.41 -7.14
CA PHE A 102 -16.74 -8.19 -6.95
C PHE A 102 -17.66 -6.99 -6.73
N LEU A 103 -17.39 -6.19 -5.70
CA LEU A 103 -18.06 -4.92 -5.42
C LEU A 103 -17.16 -3.73 -5.79
N TYR A 104 -16.07 -3.54 -5.05
CA TYR A 104 -15.19 -2.36 -5.18
C TYR A 104 -13.72 -2.77 -5.10
N ASP A 105 -12.86 -2.04 -5.79
CA ASP A 105 -11.41 -2.11 -5.59
C ASP A 105 -10.95 -1.17 -4.48
N LEU A 106 -9.88 -1.57 -3.80
CA LEU A 106 -9.22 -0.80 -2.75
C LEU A 106 -7.71 -0.92 -2.91
N PHE A 107 -6.98 0.17 -2.68
CA PHE A 107 -5.55 0.12 -2.44
C PHE A 107 -5.26 0.40 -0.97
N LEU A 108 -4.83 -0.63 -0.26
CA LEU A 108 -4.56 -0.58 1.18
C LEU A 108 -3.11 -0.24 1.44
N TYR A 109 -2.85 0.66 2.38
CA TYR A 109 -1.50 0.98 2.81
C TYR A 109 -1.49 1.48 4.25
N ARG A 110 -0.37 1.28 4.94
CA ARG A 110 -0.18 1.76 6.29
C ARG A 110 0.28 3.23 6.26
N PRO A 111 -0.24 4.12 7.13
CA PRO A 111 0.39 5.40 7.35
C PRO A 111 1.84 5.21 7.88
N PRO A 112 2.78 6.09 7.51
CA PRO A 112 4.11 6.06 8.09
C PRO A 112 4.05 6.20 9.62
N GLY A 113 4.82 5.37 10.32
CA GLY A 113 4.91 5.41 11.78
C GLY A 113 5.55 6.71 12.29
N ALA A 114 5.33 7.03 13.57
CA ALA A 114 5.99 8.17 14.23
C ALA A 114 7.53 8.04 14.19
N ASN A 115 8.02 6.80 14.23
CA ASN A 115 9.42 6.42 14.10
C ASN A 115 9.96 6.47 12.65
N GLU A 116 9.12 6.76 11.64
CA GLU A 116 9.49 6.81 10.22
C GLU A 116 9.40 8.24 9.65
N LYS A 117 8.46 9.04 10.15
CA LYS A 117 8.18 10.37 9.63
C LYS A 117 9.02 11.44 10.34
N LEU A 118 9.78 12.22 9.56
CA LEU A 118 10.42 13.43 10.07
C LEU A 118 9.34 14.40 10.57
N ASN A 119 9.53 14.94 11.76
CA ASN A 119 8.72 16.04 12.25
C ASN A 119 8.96 17.32 11.43
N TRP A 120 8.13 18.34 11.63
CA TRP A 120 8.21 19.60 10.89
C TRP A 120 9.57 20.33 11.07
N SER A 121 10.32 20.03 12.14
CA SER A 121 11.67 20.56 12.37
C SER A 121 12.78 19.77 11.68
N GLY A 122 12.44 18.67 10.98
CA GLY A 122 13.40 17.78 10.32
C GLY A 122 14.34 17.05 11.27
N SER A 123 14.08 17.09 12.58
CA SER A 123 15.03 16.68 13.63
C SER A 123 14.93 15.20 14.01
N GLY A 124 14.24 14.41 13.19
CA GLY A 124 14.18 12.97 13.31
C GLY A 124 12.76 12.45 13.53
N PRO A 125 12.60 11.13 13.36
CA PRO A 125 11.38 10.46 13.76
C PRO A 125 11.19 10.49 15.29
N GLY A 126 9.94 10.56 15.74
CA GLY A 126 9.56 10.62 17.16
C GLY A 126 9.76 9.30 17.91
N SER A 127 9.72 9.33 19.25
CA SER A 127 9.72 8.11 20.06
C SER A 127 8.39 7.36 19.91
N ASN A 128 8.47 6.02 19.94
CA ASN A 128 7.33 5.12 19.72
C ASN A 128 6.41 5.01 20.96
N ASP A 129 6.34 6.04 21.80
CA ASP A 129 5.68 6.02 23.12
C ASP A 129 4.15 6.13 23.06
N SER A 130 3.57 6.19 21.87
CA SER A 130 2.12 6.16 21.71
C SER A 130 1.66 4.73 21.40
N GLU A 131 0.83 4.16 22.28
CA GLU A 131 -0.06 3.03 21.97
C GLU A 131 -1.13 3.47 20.95
N GLU A 132 -0.72 3.96 19.78
CA GLU A 132 -1.67 4.31 18.74
C GLU A 132 -2.35 3.03 18.25
N PRO A 133 -3.69 3.00 18.20
CA PRO A 133 -4.39 1.85 17.68
C PRO A 133 -3.99 1.63 16.22
N PHE A 134 -3.89 0.36 15.84
CA PHE A 134 -3.62 -0.04 14.45
C PHE A 134 -4.51 0.75 13.49
N THR A 135 -3.86 1.43 12.56
CA THR A 135 -4.50 2.31 11.58
C THR A 135 -4.11 1.84 10.19
N LEU A 136 -5.11 1.72 9.31
CA LEU A 136 -4.91 1.36 7.92
C LEU A 136 -5.65 2.35 7.02
N PHE A 137 -5.03 2.76 5.92
CA PHE A 137 -5.64 3.59 4.90
C PHE A 137 -6.05 2.75 3.70
N ALA A 138 -7.14 3.15 3.06
CA ALA A 138 -7.60 2.60 1.81
C ALA A 138 -7.95 3.72 0.83
N ASP A 139 -7.28 3.73 -0.32
CA ASP A 139 -7.74 4.51 -1.47
C ASP A 139 -8.90 3.78 -2.15
N VAL A 140 -10.00 4.50 -2.35
CA VAL A 140 -11.27 4.02 -2.92
C VAL A 140 -11.84 5.04 -3.89
N ASP A 141 -12.74 4.62 -4.78
CA ASP A 141 -13.47 5.54 -5.65
C ASP A 141 -14.39 6.46 -4.83
N VAL A 142 -14.35 7.76 -5.10
CA VAL A 142 -15.15 8.77 -4.42
C VAL A 142 -16.65 8.48 -4.54
N VAL A 143 -17.11 7.88 -5.64
CA VAL A 143 -18.54 7.63 -5.88
C VAL A 143 -19.10 6.50 -5.01
N VAL A 144 -18.24 5.62 -4.49
CA VAL A 144 -18.67 4.43 -3.71
C VAL A 144 -18.52 4.61 -2.20
N VAL A 145 -17.92 5.71 -1.75
CA VAL A 145 -17.57 5.93 -0.33
C VAL A 145 -18.79 5.88 0.58
N ASP A 146 -19.87 6.56 0.20
CA ASP A 146 -21.08 6.61 1.03
C ASP A 146 -21.72 5.23 1.19
N GLU A 147 -21.78 4.46 0.10
CA GLU A 147 -22.30 3.09 0.10
C GLU A 147 -21.41 2.16 0.92
N LEU A 148 -20.09 2.25 0.74
CA LEU A 148 -19.09 1.49 1.49
C LEU A 148 -19.16 1.78 2.99
N LEU A 149 -19.28 3.05 3.39
CA LEU A 149 -19.44 3.46 4.79
C LEU A 149 -20.78 2.99 5.37
N HIS A 150 -21.84 2.96 4.56
CA HIS A 150 -23.11 2.38 4.98
C HIS A 150 -23.00 0.86 5.20
N CYS A 151 -22.29 0.14 4.32
CA CYS A 151 -22.04 -1.30 4.45
C CYS A 151 -21.27 -1.65 5.72
N PHE A 152 -20.28 -0.84 6.13
CA PHE A 152 -19.47 -1.10 7.33
C PHE A 152 -20.10 -0.67 8.65
N LYS A 153 -21.17 0.14 8.64
CA LYS A 153 -21.87 0.61 9.85
C LYS A 153 -23.01 -0.30 10.31
N LYS A 154 -23.30 -1.38 9.58
CA LYS A 154 -24.29 -2.40 9.98
C LYS A 154 -23.67 -3.42 10.92
#